data_AF-A0A524IGA7-F1
#
_entry.id   AF-A0A524IGA7-F1
#
_cell.length_a   1.000
_cell.length_b   1.000
_cell.length_c   1.000
_cell.angle_alpha   90.00
_cell.angle_beta   90.00
_cell.angle_gamma   90.00
#
_symmetry.space_group_name_H-M   'P 1'
#
loop_
_entity.id
_entity.type
_entity.pdbx_description
1 polymer ?
#
loop_
_entity_poly.entity_id
_entity_poly.type
_entity_poly.pdbx_seq_one_letter_code
_entity_poly.pdbx_strand_id
1 'polypeptide(L)'
;MKHFTLFIFLAAGIVSAGFAQEMKTKVTVRDKSMPGFDQSYLKEENRAISEALGDQKFGEMTLNELKPYQERLRLASRKDLFVSQSGAMSFMIPGAGQFHNGDALGGTLFLLLDLATIAGSLTGAYFLLPADLRFDRIDYFNTPISTIRASWEGKTIVDFLPSFGVMAGGALVNLGVRMLASHNARETAKAAIDSGAVKFDLDVTPGILGLKITM
;
A
#
# COMPACT_ATOMS: atom_id res chain seq x y z
N MET A 1 8.28 -33.33 -7.44
CA MET A 1 7.41 -32.12 -7.38
C MET A 1 7.20 -31.61 -5.94
N LYS A 2 8.27 -31.43 -5.14
CA LYS A 2 8.16 -30.95 -3.73
C LYS A 2 9.08 -29.77 -3.38
N HIS A 3 9.81 -29.21 -4.36
CA HIS A 3 10.84 -28.19 -4.09
C HIS A 3 10.67 -26.88 -4.86
N PHE A 4 9.58 -26.71 -5.62
CA PHE A 4 9.32 -25.48 -6.38
C PHE A 4 8.78 -24.33 -5.51
N THR A 5 8.37 -24.63 -4.27
CA THR A 5 7.71 -23.67 -3.37
C THR A 5 8.67 -22.77 -2.58
N LEU A 6 9.99 -23.03 -2.62
CA LEU A 6 10.95 -22.33 -1.76
C LEU A 6 11.61 -21.10 -2.39
N PHE A 7 11.48 -20.89 -3.71
CA PHE A 7 12.19 -19.82 -4.43
C PHE A 7 11.41 -18.49 -4.55
N ILE A 8 10.13 -18.47 -4.18
CA ILE A 8 9.25 -17.29 -4.32
C ILE A 8 9.51 -16.23 -3.22
N PHE A 9 10.25 -16.57 -2.16
CA PHE A 9 10.43 -15.68 -1.00
C PHE A 9 11.62 -14.70 -1.07
N LEU A 10 12.51 -14.78 -2.07
CA LEU A 10 13.77 -14.02 -2.03
C LEU A 10 13.81 -12.71 -2.85
N ALA A 11 12.76 -12.35 -3.58
CA ALA A 11 12.77 -11.21 -4.52
C ALA A 11 12.14 -9.90 -3.98
N ALA A 12 11.94 -9.78 -2.66
CA ALA A 12 11.27 -8.62 -2.04
C ALA A 12 12.23 -7.50 -1.56
N GLY A 13 13.51 -7.56 -1.92
CA GLY A 13 14.49 -6.54 -1.55
C GLY A 13 14.97 -5.76 -2.77
N ILE A 14 15.07 -4.42 -2.61
CA ILE A 14 15.66 -3.42 -3.53
C ILE A 14 14.62 -2.73 -4.42
N VAL A 15 14.11 -1.56 -3.99
CA VAL A 15 14.46 -0.22 -4.53
C VAL A 15 13.84 0.82 -3.59
N SER A 16 14.63 1.31 -2.63
CA SER A 16 14.32 2.50 -1.83
C SER A 16 15.55 3.39 -1.81
N ALA A 17 15.81 4.07 -2.92
CA ALA A 17 16.79 5.15 -3.00
C ALA A 17 16.49 5.97 -4.25
N GLY A 18 15.86 7.14 -4.09
CA GLY A 18 15.73 8.04 -5.22
C GLY A 18 14.69 9.12 -5.14
N PHE A 19 14.38 9.72 -3.99
CA PHE A 19 13.69 11.02 -3.96
C PHE A 19 14.13 11.83 -2.74
N ALA A 20 15.39 12.25 -2.76
CA ALA A 20 15.88 13.33 -1.93
C ALA A 20 16.39 14.43 -2.87
N GLN A 21 15.54 15.43 -3.14
CA GLN A 21 16.05 16.74 -3.55
C GLN A 21 15.12 17.85 -3.08
N GLU A 22 15.72 18.78 -2.36
CA GLU A 22 15.15 19.95 -1.69
C GLU A 22 14.36 20.84 -2.65
N MET A 23 13.23 21.39 -2.18
CA MET A 23 12.69 22.63 -2.74
C MET A 23 12.46 23.66 -1.65
N LYS A 24 13.14 24.79 -1.86
CA LYS A 24 13.12 26.03 -1.09
C LYS A 24 11.71 26.61 -0.99
N THR A 25 11.52 27.26 0.15
CA THR A 25 10.36 28.02 0.64
C THR A 25 9.72 28.97 -0.38
N LYS A 26 8.42 28.75 -0.60
CA LYS A 26 7.40 29.77 -0.83
C LYS A 26 6.11 29.26 -0.17
N VAL A 27 5.68 29.89 0.92
CA VAL A 27 4.39 29.59 1.56
C VAL A 27 3.30 30.12 0.63
N THR A 28 2.88 29.25 -0.28
CA THR A 28 1.59 29.31 -0.95
C THR A 28 0.78 28.19 -0.30
N VAL A 29 -0.42 28.50 0.19
CA VAL A 29 -1.41 27.49 0.60
C VAL A 29 -1.83 26.76 -0.66
N ARG A 30 -0.97 25.85 -1.11
CA ARG A 30 -1.20 24.96 -2.22
C ARG A 30 -1.58 23.65 -1.58
N ASP A 31 -2.80 23.20 -1.87
CA ASP A 31 -3.34 21.88 -1.54
C ASP A 31 -2.38 20.80 -2.07
N LYS A 32 -1.35 20.51 -1.29
CA LYS A 32 -0.43 19.39 -1.49
C LYS A 32 -0.70 18.45 -0.34
N SER A 33 -1.83 17.77 -0.41
CA SER A 33 -1.95 16.47 0.23
C SER A 33 -0.74 15.65 -0.24
N MET A 34 0.03 15.12 0.72
CA MET A 34 0.94 14.03 0.37
C MET A 34 0.11 12.95 -0.31
N PRO A 35 0.58 12.33 -1.40
CA PRO A 35 -0.16 11.26 -2.06
C PRO A 35 -0.37 10.13 -1.05
N GLY A 36 -1.57 10.05 -0.47
CA GLY A 36 -1.93 9.07 0.55
C GLY A 36 -2.45 9.60 1.88
N PHE A 37 -2.42 10.91 2.15
CA PHE A 37 -3.15 11.50 3.27
C PHE A 37 -4.54 11.96 2.79
N ASP A 38 -5.55 11.13 3.04
CA ASP A 38 -6.94 11.58 2.98
C ASP A 38 -7.13 12.54 4.16
N GLN A 39 -7.35 13.82 3.88
CA GLN A 39 -7.58 14.86 4.88
C GLN A 39 -9.06 15.28 4.92
N SER A 40 -9.96 14.43 4.43
CA SER A 40 -11.39 14.75 4.34
C SER A 40 -11.95 15.07 5.71
N TYR A 41 -11.68 14.26 6.73
CA TYR A 41 -12.19 14.52 8.08
C TYR A 41 -11.58 15.79 8.68
N LEU A 42 -10.27 16.02 8.54
CA LEU A 42 -9.65 17.27 9.02
C LEU A 42 -10.14 18.52 8.28
N LYS A 43 -10.40 18.45 6.97
CA LYS A 43 -10.92 19.58 6.18
C LYS A 43 -12.36 19.89 6.57
N GLU A 44 -13.20 18.88 6.71
CA GLU A 44 -14.59 19.03 7.16
C GLU A 44 -14.67 19.59 8.58
N GLU A 45 -13.85 19.07 9.49
CA GLU A 45 -13.82 19.52 10.88
C GLU A 45 -13.29 20.95 11.00
N ASN A 46 -12.22 21.31 10.27
CA ASN A 46 -11.73 22.68 10.23
C ASN A 46 -12.79 23.65 9.69
N ARG A 47 -13.55 23.26 8.65
CA ARG A 47 -14.64 24.09 8.12
C ARG A 47 -15.74 24.27 9.17
N ALA A 48 -16.17 23.19 9.83
CA ALA A 48 -17.20 23.26 10.87
C ALA A 48 -16.77 24.13 12.07
N ILE A 49 -15.48 24.07 12.44
CA ILE A 49 -14.90 24.92 13.48
C ILE A 49 -14.85 26.38 13.03
N SER A 50 -14.41 26.68 11.81
CA SER A 50 -14.43 28.04 11.27
C SER A 50 -15.84 28.62 11.16
N GLU A 51 -16.83 27.83 10.78
CA GLU A 51 -18.26 28.24 10.75
C GLU A 51 -18.81 28.49 12.16
N ALA A 52 -18.42 27.67 13.15
CA ALA A 52 -18.84 27.85 14.54
C ALA A 52 -18.17 29.04 15.24
N LEU A 53 -16.92 29.35 14.87
CA LEU A 53 -16.13 30.45 15.47
C LEU A 53 -16.39 31.81 14.80
N GLY A 54 -16.86 31.83 13.54
CA GLY A 54 -17.08 33.07 12.80
C GLY A 54 -15.82 33.94 12.73
N ASP A 55 -15.98 35.27 12.83
CA ASP A 55 -14.87 36.25 12.83
C ASP A 55 -14.20 36.44 14.22
N GLN A 56 -14.41 35.52 15.18
CA GLN A 56 -13.77 35.65 16.50
C GLN A 56 -12.24 35.50 16.40
N LYS A 57 -11.52 36.48 16.96
CA LYS A 57 -10.06 36.43 17.02
C LYS A 57 -9.63 35.34 17.99
N PHE A 58 -8.76 34.44 17.53
CA PHE A 58 -8.13 33.38 18.32
C PHE A 58 -7.50 33.85 19.66
N GLY A 59 -7.18 35.14 19.79
CA GLY A 59 -6.59 35.72 21.01
C GLY A 59 -7.57 36.04 22.14
N GLU A 60 -8.89 35.94 21.92
CA GLU A 60 -9.92 36.24 22.93
C GLU A 60 -10.49 34.98 23.58
N MET A 61 -10.13 33.79 23.08
CA MET A 61 -10.61 32.51 23.61
C MET A 61 -9.80 32.02 24.80
N THR A 62 -10.50 31.57 25.83
CA THR A 62 -9.88 30.90 26.97
C THR A 62 -9.45 29.48 26.61
N LEU A 63 -8.41 28.97 27.28
CA LEU A 63 -7.93 27.59 27.07
C LEU A 63 -9.01 26.53 27.33
N ASN A 64 -10.04 26.83 28.13
CA ASN A 64 -11.17 25.93 28.34
C ASN A 64 -12.12 25.88 27.14
N GLU A 65 -12.23 26.96 26.37
CA GLU A 65 -13.03 27.01 25.13
C GLU A 65 -12.28 26.37 23.95
N LEU A 66 -10.94 26.41 23.96
CA LEU A 66 -10.10 25.80 22.92
C LEU A 66 -9.95 24.27 23.04
N LYS A 67 -9.97 23.72 24.25
CA LYS A 67 -9.84 22.27 24.51
C LYS A 67 -10.81 21.39 23.69
N PRO A 68 -12.14 21.64 23.66
CA PRO A 68 -13.07 20.80 22.91
C PRO A 68 -12.80 20.83 21.40
N TYR A 69 -12.37 21.98 20.85
CA TYR A 69 -11.99 22.07 19.44
C TYR A 69 -10.69 21.30 19.12
N GLN A 70 -9.71 21.34 20.03
CA GLN A 70 -8.49 20.53 19.89
C GLN A 70 -8.78 19.03 19.94
N GLU A 71 -9.70 18.59 20.80
CA GLU A 71 -10.11 17.18 20.89
C GLU A 71 -10.82 16.72 19.61
N ARG A 72 -11.72 17.54 19.06
CA ARG A 72 -12.38 17.28 17.77
C ARG A 72 -11.38 17.17 16.62
N LEU A 73 -10.41 18.09 16.54
CA LEU A 73 -9.35 18.04 15.53
C LEU A 73 -8.44 16.81 15.69
N ARG A 74 -8.11 16.42 16.93
CA ARG A 74 -7.34 15.20 17.20
C ARG A 74 -8.11 13.95 16.77
N LEU A 75 -9.42 13.90 17.03
CA LEU A 75 -10.28 12.80 16.59
C LEU A 75 -10.33 12.72 15.06
N ALA A 76 -10.54 13.85 14.38
CA ALA A 76 -10.52 13.93 12.92
C ALA A 76 -9.17 13.48 12.34
N SER A 77 -8.05 13.92 12.93
CA SER A 77 -6.71 13.49 12.52
C SER A 77 -6.50 11.98 12.69
N ARG A 78 -7.04 11.36 13.75
CA ARG A 78 -6.95 9.91 13.96
C ARG A 78 -7.77 9.14 12.92
N LYS A 79 -8.94 9.65 12.54
CA LYS A 79 -9.77 9.07 11.46
C LYS A 79 -9.03 9.09 10.13
N ASP A 80 -8.44 10.23 9.76
CA ASP A 80 -7.63 10.39 8.55
C ASP A 80 -6.43 9.44 8.54
N LEU A 81 -5.74 9.30 9.69
CA LEU A 81 -4.60 8.39 9.83
C LEU A 81 -5.03 6.93 9.64
N PHE A 82 -6.16 6.52 10.22
CA PHE A 82 -6.69 5.16 10.09
C PHE A 82 -7.04 4.80 8.64
N VAL A 83 -7.70 5.72 7.93
CA VAL A 83 -8.00 5.56 6.49
C VAL A 83 -6.70 5.46 5.68
N SER A 84 -5.74 6.35 5.95
CA SER A 84 -4.43 6.34 5.27
C SER A 84 -3.67 5.02 5.51
N GLN A 85 -3.61 4.55 6.75
CA GLN A 85 -2.98 3.28 7.13
C GLN A 85 -3.65 2.09 6.47
N SER A 86 -4.98 2.03 6.46
CA SER A 86 -5.75 0.97 5.78
C SER A 86 -5.43 0.91 4.29
N GLY A 87 -5.36 2.07 3.63
CA GLY A 87 -4.95 2.15 2.24
C GLY A 87 -3.50 1.70 2.02
N ALA A 88 -2.58 2.14 2.88
CA ALA A 88 -1.16 1.79 2.78
C ALA A 88 -0.93 0.28 2.98
N MET A 89 -1.61 -0.33 3.94
CA MET A 89 -1.57 -1.78 4.17
C MET A 89 -1.99 -2.55 2.91
N SER A 90 -3.12 -2.18 2.30
CA SER A 90 -3.61 -2.85 1.08
C SER A 90 -2.78 -2.56 -0.17
N PHE A 91 -2.05 -1.45 -0.18
CA PHE A 91 -1.08 -1.17 -1.24
C PHE A 91 0.16 -2.09 -1.12
N MET A 92 0.64 -2.31 0.11
CA MET A 92 1.78 -3.19 0.38
C MET A 92 1.40 -4.66 0.18
N ILE A 93 0.28 -5.09 0.74
CA ILE A 93 -0.23 -6.46 0.66
C ILE A 93 -1.71 -6.34 0.25
N PRO A 94 -2.05 -6.63 -1.02
CA PRO A 94 -3.43 -6.61 -1.49
C PRO A 94 -4.36 -7.40 -0.56
N GLY A 95 -5.40 -6.73 -0.08
CA GLY A 95 -6.38 -7.32 0.84
C GLY A 95 -6.13 -7.06 2.33
N ALA A 96 -4.92 -6.64 2.74
CA ALA A 96 -4.58 -6.52 4.16
C ALA A 96 -5.38 -5.44 4.90
N GLY A 97 -5.63 -4.29 4.28
CA GLY A 97 -6.45 -3.24 4.89
C GLY A 97 -7.94 -3.59 4.93
N GLN A 98 -8.44 -4.37 3.97
CA GLN A 98 -9.81 -4.90 4.03
C GLN A 98 -9.97 -5.84 5.23
N PHE A 99 -9.03 -6.76 5.45
CA PHE A 99 -9.03 -7.61 6.66
C PHE A 99 -8.96 -6.79 7.94
N HIS A 100 -8.12 -5.75 7.96
CA HIS A 100 -8.01 -4.85 9.11
C HIS A 100 -9.34 -4.16 9.44
N ASN A 101 -10.13 -3.84 8.42
CA ASN A 101 -11.42 -3.17 8.54
C ASN A 101 -12.62 -4.14 8.68
N GLY A 102 -12.37 -5.45 8.80
CA GLY A 102 -13.42 -6.46 8.96
C GLY A 102 -14.08 -6.92 7.65
N ASP A 103 -13.62 -6.46 6.48
CA ASP A 103 -14.10 -6.93 5.17
C ASP A 103 -13.28 -8.13 4.68
N ALA A 104 -13.61 -9.31 5.21
CA ALA A 104 -12.90 -10.54 4.86
C ALA A 104 -13.09 -10.96 3.39
N LEU A 105 -14.24 -10.64 2.79
CA LEU A 105 -14.55 -11.01 1.41
C LEU A 105 -13.71 -10.17 0.44
N GLY A 106 -13.72 -8.84 0.61
CA GLY A 106 -12.88 -7.94 -0.18
C GLY A 106 -11.40 -8.27 -0.01
N GLY A 107 -10.96 -8.52 1.23
CA GLY A 107 -9.58 -8.91 1.53
C GLY A 107 -9.14 -10.17 0.79
N THR A 108 -9.98 -11.21 0.81
CA THR A 108 -9.69 -12.48 0.13
C THR A 108 -9.64 -12.31 -1.39
N LEU A 109 -10.58 -11.55 -1.97
CA LEU A 109 -10.63 -11.32 -3.41
C LEU A 109 -9.39 -10.60 -3.94
N PHE A 110 -8.94 -9.54 -3.26
CA PHE A 110 -7.74 -8.82 -3.66
C PHE A 110 -6.47 -9.65 -3.49
N LEU A 111 -6.38 -10.44 -2.41
CA LEU A 111 -5.27 -11.37 -2.21
C LEU A 111 -5.22 -12.45 -3.30
N LEU A 112 -6.36 -13.03 -3.66
CA LEU A 112 -6.44 -14.01 -4.74
C LEU A 112 -6.07 -13.40 -6.10
N LEU A 113 -6.50 -12.17 -6.36
CA LEU A 113 -6.16 -11.46 -7.59
C LEU A 113 -4.66 -11.17 -7.69
N ASP A 114 -4.02 -10.79 -6.58
CA ASP A 114 -2.57 -10.60 -6.48
C ASP A 114 -1.82 -11.91 -6.76
N LEU A 115 -2.20 -12.99 -6.08
CA LEU A 115 -1.63 -14.32 -6.27
C LEU A 115 -1.82 -14.83 -7.71
N ALA A 116 -3.02 -14.65 -8.28
CA ALA A 116 -3.29 -15.03 -9.67
C ALA A 116 -2.44 -14.23 -10.65
N THR A 117 -2.24 -12.93 -10.40
CA THR A 117 -1.38 -12.08 -11.23
C THR A 117 0.07 -12.53 -11.15
N ILE A 118 0.60 -12.77 -9.95
CA ILE A 118 1.98 -13.26 -9.73
C ILE A 118 2.16 -14.64 -10.39
N ALA A 119 1.28 -15.60 -10.08
CA ALA A 119 1.36 -16.95 -10.62
C ALA A 119 1.22 -16.96 -12.15
N GLY A 120 0.28 -16.19 -12.70
CA GLY A 120 0.08 -16.05 -14.14
C GLY A 120 1.29 -15.42 -14.83
N SER A 121 1.89 -14.38 -14.25
CA SER A 121 3.08 -13.71 -14.80
C SER A 121 4.30 -14.63 -14.75
N LEU A 122 4.53 -15.34 -13.65
CA LEU A 122 5.62 -16.30 -13.52
C LEU A 122 5.45 -17.47 -14.50
N THR A 123 4.23 -18.01 -14.62
CA THR A 123 3.92 -19.11 -15.54
C THR A 123 4.09 -18.65 -16.98
N GLY A 124 3.58 -17.47 -17.35
CA GLY A 124 3.74 -16.90 -18.68
C GLY A 124 5.20 -16.62 -19.01
N ALA A 125 5.95 -16.04 -18.08
CA ALA A 125 7.39 -15.80 -18.25
C ALA A 125 8.15 -17.13 -18.44
N TYR A 126 7.82 -18.17 -17.68
CA TYR A 126 8.42 -19.49 -17.84
C TYR A 126 8.16 -20.08 -19.24
N PHE A 127 6.92 -20.02 -19.74
CA PHE A 127 6.58 -20.55 -21.06
C PHE A 127 7.12 -19.72 -22.22
N LEU A 128 7.53 -18.48 -21.97
CA LEU A 128 8.19 -17.61 -22.93
C LEU A 128 9.71 -17.60 -22.81
N LEU A 129 10.27 -18.31 -21.83
CA LEU A 129 11.71 -18.49 -21.68
C LEU A 129 12.22 -19.30 -22.87
N PRO A 130 13.46 -19.07 -23.36
CA PRO A 130 14.07 -19.94 -24.35
C PRO A 130 13.96 -21.41 -23.96
N ALA A 131 13.52 -22.26 -24.88
CA ALA A 131 13.12 -23.64 -24.56
C ALA A 131 14.24 -24.43 -23.89
N ASP A 132 15.48 -24.18 -24.28
CA ASP A 132 16.69 -24.79 -23.74
C ASP A 132 17.05 -24.33 -22.31
N LEU A 133 16.40 -23.29 -21.77
CA LEU A 133 16.58 -22.83 -20.39
C LEU A 133 15.42 -23.24 -19.47
N ARG A 134 14.46 -24.00 -19.98
CA ARG A 134 13.31 -24.42 -19.18
C ARG A 134 13.64 -25.66 -18.35
N PHE A 135 12.98 -25.78 -17.21
CA PHE A 135 13.14 -26.92 -16.29
C PHE A 135 12.67 -28.24 -16.89
N ASP A 136 11.83 -28.23 -17.94
CA ASP A 136 11.45 -29.45 -18.68
C ASP A 136 12.55 -29.95 -19.64
N ARG A 137 13.56 -29.12 -19.93
CA ARG A 137 14.67 -29.46 -20.85
C ARG A 137 16.01 -29.62 -20.15
N ILE A 138 16.29 -28.81 -19.14
CA ILE A 138 17.48 -28.93 -18.30
C ILE A 138 17.08 -29.30 -16.89
N ASP A 139 17.61 -30.42 -16.39
CA ASP A 139 17.54 -30.75 -14.99
C ASP A 139 18.61 -29.97 -14.23
N TYR A 140 18.25 -28.79 -13.73
CA TYR A 140 19.17 -27.90 -13.01
C TYR A 140 19.79 -28.51 -11.74
N PHE A 141 19.22 -29.61 -11.22
CA PHE A 141 19.73 -30.24 -10.00
C PHE A 141 20.75 -31.34 -10.29
N ASN A 142 20.65 -31.99 -11.45
CA ASN A 142 21.50 -33.13 -11.81
C ASN A 142 22.43 -32.86 -13.00
N THR A 143 22.24 -31.75 -13.72
CA THR A 143 23.07 -31.36 -14.86
C THR A 143 24.35 -30.65 -14.38
N PRO A 144 25.54 -31.00 -14.92
CA PRO A 144 26.77 -30.29 -14.60
C PRO A 144 26.66 -28.77 -14.85
N ILE A 145 27.24 -27.98 -13.94
CA ILE A 145 27.20 -26.50 -14.02
C ILE A 145 27.77 -25.96 -15.33
N SER A 146 28.74 -26.65 -15.95
CA SER A 146 29.33 -26.27 -17.24
C SER A 146 28.33 -26.35 -18.39
N THR A 147 27.49 -27.39 -18.40
CA THR A 147 26.42 -27.56 -19.39
C THR A 147 25.33 -26.51 -19.19
N ILE A 148 24.93 -26.26 -17.93
CA ILE A 148 23.96 -25.20 -17.61
C ILE A 148 24.50 -23.85 -18.11
N ARG A 149 25.74 -23.51 -17.77
CA ARG A 149 26.37 -22.25 -18.18
C ARG A 149 26.40 -22.08 -19.71
N ALA A 150 26.79 -23.11 -20.45
CA ALA A 150 26.83 -23.07 -21.91
C ALA A 150 25.45 -22.76 -22.53
N SER A 151 24.38 -23.31 -21.96
CA SER A 151 23.00 -23.00 -22.39
C SER A 151 22.62 -21.54 -22.16
N TRP A 152 23.11 -20.92 -21.08
CA TRP A 152 22.89 -19.49 -20.80
C TRP A 152 23.76 -18.58 -21.67
N GLU A 153 25.04 -18.91 -21.85
CA GLU A 153 26.00 -18.09 -22.62
C GLU A 153 25.68 -18.06 -24.12
N GLY A 154 24.99 -19.08 -24.64
CA GLY A 154 24.53 -19.14 -26.03
C GLY A 154 23.33 -18.24 -26.35
N LYS A 155 22.85 -17.44 -25.39
CA LYS A 155 21.66 -16.59 -25.54
C LYS A 155 21.98 -15.12 -25.45
N THR A 156 21.21 -14.35 -26.21
CA THR A 156 21.25 -12.89 -26.19
C THR A 156 20.11 -12.36 -25.34
N ILE A 157 20.20 -11.10 -24.91
CA ILE A 157 19.14 -10.42 -24.15
C ILE A 157 17.80 -10.42 -24.93
N VAL A 158 17.87 -10.39 -26.27
CA VAL A 158 16.69 -10.40 -27.15
C VAL A 158 15.87 -11.69 -26.97
N ASP A 159 16.53 -12.82 -26.69
CA ASP A 159 15.87 -14.11 -26.47
C ASP A 159 15.04 -14.13 -25.18
N PHE A 160 15.36 -13.25 -24.24
CA PHE A 160 14.64 -13.10 -22.97
C PHE A 160 13.55 -12.02 -23.02
N LEU A 161 13.50 -11.17 -24.06
CA LEU A 161 12.54 -10.07 -24.16
C LEU A 161 11.08 -10.53 -24.00
N PRO A 162 10.63 -11.66 -24.58
CA PRO A 162 9.26 -12.13 -24.35
C PRO A 162 8.96 -12.44 -22.87
N SER A 163 9.91 -13.07 -22.19
CA SER A 163 9.80 -13.39 -20.75
C SER A 163 9.80 -12.12 -19.89
N PHE A 164 10.75 -11.22 -20.16
CA PHE A 164 10.81 -9.92 -19.48
C PHE A 164 9.57 -9.08 -19.75
N GLY A 165 9.03 -9.12 -20.97
CA GLY A 165 7.80 -8.44 -21.35
C GLY A 165 6.61 -8.91 -20.51
N VAL A 166 6.44 -10.23 -20.33
CA VAL A 166 5.38 -10.75 -19.45
C VAL A 166 5.62 -10.42 -17.99
N MET A 167 6.85 -10.49 -17.49
CA MET A 167 7.13 -10.08 -16.11
C MET A 167 6.85 -8.59 -15.88
N ALA A 168 7.26 -7.72 -16.81
CA ALA A 168 7.01 -6.29 -16.74
C ALA A 168 5.51 -5.98 -16.84
N GLY A 169 4.79 -6.61 -17.77
CA GLY A 169 3.34 -6.49 -17.88
C GLY A 169 2.63 -6.97 -16.62
N GLY A 170 3.06 -8.10 -16.07
CA GLY A 170 2.60 -8.64 -14.80
C GLY A 170 2.79 -7.69 -13.63
N ALA A 171 3.96 -7.05 -13.53
CA ALA A 171 4.25 -6.06 -12.50
C ALA A 171 3.35 -4.81 -12.62
N LEU A 172 3.05 -4.37 -13.84
CA LEU A 172 2.12 -3.25 -14.07
C LEU A 172 0.69 -3.61 -13.67
N VAL A 173 0.23 -4.81 -14.03
CA VAL A 173 -1.08 -5.32 -13.60
C VAL A 173 -1.14 -5.44 -12.08
N ASN A 174 -0.08 -5.97 -11.45
CA ASN A 174 0.02 -6.10 -10.00
C ASN A 174 -0.06 -4.74 -9.31
N LEU A 175 0.63 -3.72 -9.83
CA LEU A 175 0.56 -2.36 -9.34
C LEU A 175 -0.86 -1.78 -9.47
N GLY A 176 -1.57 -2.07 -10.57
CA GLY A 176 -2.98 -1.74 -10.72
C GLY A 176 -3.86 -2.39 -9.66
N VAL A 177 -3.67 -3.70 -9.39
CA VAL A 177 -4.38 -4.42 -8.33
C VAL A 177 -4.12 -3.80 -6.96
N ARG A 178 -2.87 -3.45 -6.64
CA ARG A 178 -2.49 -2.76 -5.40
C ARG A 178 -3.15 -1.39 -5.26
N MET A 179 -3.23 -0.62 -6.35
CA MET A 179 -3.91 0.68 -6.35
C MET A 179 -5.41 0.53 -6.08
N LEU A 180 -6.07 -0.44 -6.74
CA LEU A 180 -7.49 -0.72 -6.54
C LEU A 180 -7.77 -1.24 -5.12
N ALA A 181 -6.96 -2.16 -4.62
CA ALA A 181 -7.05 -2.67 -3.26
C ALA A 181 -6.85 -1.55 -2.22
N SER A 182 -5.87 -0.66 -2.45
CA SER A 182 -5.64 0.51 -1.59
C SER A 182 -6.83 1.45 -1.56
N HIS A 183 -7.40 1.78 -2.72
CA HIS A 183 -8.55 2.66 -2.80
C HIS A 183 -9.78 2.04 -2.12
N ASN A 184 -10.09 0.78 -2.42
CA ASN A 184 -11.20 0.09 -1.79
C ASN A 184 -11.04 -0.02 -0.27
N ALA A 185 -9.84 -0.31 0.23
CA ALA A 185 -9.59 -0.37 1.67
C ALA A 185 -9.80 0.97 2.39
N ARG A 186 -9.53 2.10 1.71
CA ARG A 186 -9.84 3.44 2.25
C ARG A 186 -11.34 3.65 2.36
N GLU A 187 -12.10 3.25 1.35
CA GLU A 187 -13.56 3.37 1.36
C GLU A 187 -14.19 2.46 2.42
N THR A 188 -13.71 1.22 2.57
CA THR A 188 -14.11 0.33 3.66
C THR A 188 -13.76 0.90 5.03
N ALA A 189 -12.58 1.53 5.17
CA ALA A 189 -12.19 2.21 6.41
C ALA A 189 -13.15 3.36 6.76
N LYS A 190 -13.54 4.19 5.79
CA LYS A 190 -14.53 5.26 5.98
C LYS A 190 -15.88 4.69 6.42
N ALA A 191 -16.37 3.66 5.72
CA ALA A 191 -17.62 3.00 6.07
C ALA A 191 -17.59 2.40 7.50
N ALA A 192 -16.45 1.86 7.93
CA ALA A 192 -16.27 1.33 9.28
C ALA A 192 -16.25 2.43 10.36
N ILE A 193 -15.73 3.62 10.02
CA ILE A 193 -15.80 4.82 10.87
C ILE A 193 -17.25 5.32 10.98
N ASP A 194 -17.93 5.46 9.83
CA ASP A 194 -19.29 6.04 9.75
C ASP A 194 -20.34 5.14 10.40
N SER A 195 -20.18 3.83 10.30
CA SER A 195 -21.04 2.84 10.98
C SER A 195 -20.76 2.72 12.48
N GLY A 196 -19.69 3.35 12.98
CA GLY A 196 -19.28 3.26 14.39
C GLY A 196 -18.67 1.91 14.78
N ALA A 197 -18.34 1.06 13.81
CA ALA A 197 -17.64 -0.21 14.04
C ALA A 197 -16.23 0.00 14.60
N VAL A 198 -15.60 1.14 14.26
CA VAL A 198 -14.30 1.55 14.81
C VAL A 198 -14.49 2.64 15.84
N LYS A 199 -14.10 2.37 17.09
CA LYS A 199 -14.09 3.37 18.16
C LYS A 199 -12.67 3.90 18.36
N PHE A 200 -12.53 5.22 18.31
CA PHE A 200 -11.27 5.89 18.61
C PHE A 200 -11.29 6.35 20.05
N ASP A 201 -10.44 5.77 20.89
CA ASP A 201 -10.21 6.31 22.23
C ASP A 201 -9.24 7.50 22.15
N LEU A 202 -9.65 8.62 22.72
CA LEU A 202 -8.82 9.82 22.88
C LEU A 202 -7.98 9.64 24.15
N ASP A 203 -7.10 8.64 24.14
CA ASP A 203 -6.22 8.44 25.28
C ASP A 203 -5.23 9.61 25.35
N VAL A 204 -5.39 10.49 26.35
CA VAL A 204 -4.58 11.68 26.59
C VAL A 204 -3.26 11.25 27.23
N THR A 205 -2.50 10.41 26.53
CA THR A 205 -1.14 10.05 26.96
C THR A 205 -0.17 11.06 26.33
N PRO A 206 0.50 11.91 27.12
CA PRO A 206 1.56 12.77 26.60
C PRO A 206 2.75 11.88 26.23
N GLY A 207 2.99 11.70 24.92
CA GLY A 207 4.28 11.21 24.42
C GLY A 207 4.28 9.89 23.66
N ILE A 208 3.17 9.16 23.52
CA ILE A 208 3.12 7.98 22.65
C ILE A 208 1.83 8.01 21.83
N LEU A 209 1.99 8.06 20.50
CA LEU A 209 0.95 7.77 19.50
C LEU A 209 0.56 6.28 19.59
N GLY A 210 0.01 5.88 20.73
CA GLY A 210 -0.50 4.54 20.98
C GLY A 210 -1.84 4.37 20.31
N LEU A 211 -1.85 3.67 19.18
CA LEU A 211 -3.07 3.08 18.62
C LEU A 211 -3.58 2.02 19.61
N LYS A 212 -4.65 2.33 20.33
CA LYS A 212 -5.46 1.33 21.03
C LYS A 212 -6.77 1.19 20.25
N ILE A 213 -6.79 0.24 19.31
CA ILE A 213 -8.01 -0.19 18.64
C ILE A 213 -8.65 -1.20 19.58
N THR A 214 -9.84 -0.90 20.09
CA THR A 214 -10.64 -1.86 20.85
C THR A 214 -11.70 -2.36 19.87
N MET A 215 -11.52 -3.58 19.36
CA MET A 215 -12.55 -4.33 18.62
C MET A 215 -13.56 -4.93 19.61
#